data_AF-A0A6A5GIP1-F1
#
_entry.id   AF-A0A6A5GIP1-F1
#
_cell.length_a   1.000
_cell.length_b   1.000
_cell.length_c   1.000
_cell.angle_alpha   90.00
_cell.angle_beta   90.00
_cell.angle_gamma   90.00
#
_symmetry.space_group_name_H-M   'P 1'
#
loop_
_entity.id
_entity.type
_entity.pdbx_description
1 polymer ?
#
loop_
_entity_poly.entity_id
_entity_poly.type
_entity_poly.pdbx_seq_one_letter_code
_entity_poly.pdbx_strand_id
1 'polypeptide(L)'
;MTLSPNVDMNLLNICIQMAHGVQMRCKATTLNYVIQIAQYLRLRNVKIYCERQLIHEYSHLKVTSKKILFACRYDLHRYLNFYLQKLESFKDFQEVLKKADIQIMSTESMKLCIKYFVGNEKWE
;
A
#
# COMPACT_ATOMS: atom_id res chain seq x y z
N MET A 1 -1.55 9.56 13.74
CA MET A 1 -0.42 9.74 12.80
C MET A 1 -0.20 11.24 12.67
N THR A 2 0.95 11.75 13.11
CA THR A 2 1.33 13.17 13.01
C THR A 2 2.25 13.35 11.79
N LEU A 3 2.10 14.43 11.02
CA LEU A 3 3.12 14.79 10.02
C LEU A 3 4.39 15.17 10.76
N SER A 4 5.53 14.66 10.26
CA SER A 4 6.84 15.12 10.72
C SER A 4 6.94 16.64 10.54
N PRO A 5 7.54 17.40 11.48
CA PRO A 5 7.75 18.84 11.31
C PRO A 5 8.63 19.19 10.09
N ASN A 6 9.38 18.21 9.54
CA ASN A 6 10.15 18.32 8.31
C ASN A 6 9.40 17.71 7.12
N VAL A 7 8.14 18.10 6.89
CA VAL A 7 7.45 17.70 5.65
C VAL A 7 8.19 18.33 4.47
N ASP A 8 8.68 17.51 3.55
CA ASP A 8 9.25 17.99 2.30
C ASP A 8 8.16 18.73 1.51
N MET A 9 8.31 20.04 1.36
CA MET A 9 7.36 20.91 0.66
C MET A 9 7.18 20.50 -0.80
N ASN A 10 8.18 19.88 -1.43
CA ASN A 10 8.03 19.34 -2.78
C ASN A 10 7.08 18.15 -2.80
N LEU A 11 7.21 17.22 -1.86
CA LEU A 11 6.32 16.07 -1.74
C LEU A 11 4.89 16.50 -1.40
N LEU A 12 4.73 17.51 -0.54
CA LEU A 12 3.43 18.11 -0.24
C LEU A 12 2.81 18.74 -1.49
N ASN A 13 3.57 19.52 -2.24
CA ASN A 13 3.09 20.13 -3.49
C ASN A 13 2.64 19.06 -4.49
N ILE A 14 3.42 18.00 -4.69
CA ILE A 14 3.02 16.87 -5.55
C ILE A 14 1.69 16.25 -5.08
N CYS A 15 1.54 16.03 -3.78
CA CYS A 15 0.30 15.48 -3.20
C CYS A 15 -0.91 16.38 -3.48
N ILE A 16 -0.76 17.69 -3.30
CA ILE A 16 -1.81 18.69 -3.56
C ILE A 16 -2.17 18.73 -5.04
N GLN A 17 -1.18 18.76 -5.93
CA GLN A 17 -1.41 18.73 -7.39
C GLN A 17 -2.19 17.49 -7.81
N MET A 18 -1.83 16.31 -7.30
CA MET A 18 -2.59 15.08 -7.53
C MET A 18 -4.02 15.15 -6.97
N ALA A 19 -4.21 15.80 -5.81
CA ALA A 19 -5.54 15.99 -5.21
C ALA A 19 -6.45 16.86 -6.09
N HIS A 20 -5.88 17.84 -6.79
CA HIS A 20 -6.55 18.66 -7.81
C HIS A 20 -6.70 17.96 -9.17
N GLY A 21 -6.28 16.70 -9.30
CA GLY A 21 -6.46 15.91 -10.52
C GLY A 21 -5.33 16.01 -11.54
N VAL A 22 -4.22 16.67 -11.20
CA VAL A 22 -3.05 16.73 -12.09
C VAL A 22 -2.43 15.33 -12.20
N GLN A 23 -2.31 14.86 -13.44
CA GLN A 23 -1.75 13.55 -13.74
C GLN A 23 -0.22 13.57 -13.69
N MET A 24 0.34 13.41 -12.50
CA MET A 24 1.79 13.32 -12.31
C MET A 24 2.24 11.86 -12.31
N ARG A 25 3.27 11.52 -13.09
CA ARG A 25 3.98 10.23 -13.01
C ARG A 25 5.17 10.36 -12.09
N CYS A 26 5.27 9.49 -11.10
CA CYS A 26 6.30 9.59 -10.08
C CYS A 26 6.98 8.24 -9.84
N LYS A 27 8.25 8.27 -9.42
CA LYS A 27 8.97 7.06 -9.00
C LYS A 27 8.25 6.42 -7.81
N ALA A 28 8.35 5.10 -7.66
CA ALA A 28 7.75 4.37 -6.54
C ALA A 28 8.14 4.94 -5.16
N THR A 29 9.39 5.42 -4.99
CA THR A 29 9.83 6.07 -3.76
C THR A 29 9.05 7.35 -3.46
N THR A 30 8.86 8.22 -4.46
CA THR A 30 8.04 9.44 -4.35
C THR A 30 6.59 9.10 -4.04
N LEU A 31 5.99 8.13 -4.76
CA LEU A 31 4.62 7.69 -4.52
C LEU A 31 4.43 7.19 -3.09
N ASN A 32 5.40 6.45 -2.54
CA ASN A 32 5.34 5.98 -1.16
C ASN A 32 5.26 7.13 -0.17
N TYR A 33 6.01 8.23 -0.36
CA TYR A 33 5.92 9.41 0.50
C TYR A 33 4.61 10.17 0.32
N VAL A 34 4.16 10.34 -0.93
CA VAL A 34 2.88 10.98 -1.25
C VAL A 34 1.71 10.23 -0.59
N ILE A 35 1.76 8.90 -0.53
CA ILE A 35 0.75 8.08 0.17
C ILE A 35 0.70 8.40 1.67
N GLN A 36 1.85 8.62 2.33
CA GLN A 36 1.87 8.94 3.77
C GLN A 36 1.24 10.32 4.01
N ILE A 37 1.58 11.31 3.17
CA ILE A 37 0.98 12.65 3.23
C ILE A 37 -0.52 12.57 2.96
N ALA A 38 -0.94 11.84 1.93
CA ALA A 38 -2.34 11.66 1.57
C ALA A 38 -3.14 10.95 2.67
N GLN A 39 -2.54 9.97 3.36
CA GLN A 39 -3.15 9.33 4.53
C GLN A 39 -3.40 10.36 5.65
N TYR A 40 -2.39 11.18 5.95
CA TYR A 40 -2.51 12.22 6.97
C TYR A 40 -3.59 13.25 6.63
N LEU A 41 -3.60 13.74 5.38
CA LEU A 41 -4.56 14.72 4.88
C LEU A 41 -5.92 14.11 4.53
N ARG A 42 -6.10 12.79 4.71
CA ARG A 42 -7.33 12.04 4.38
C ARG A 42 -7.74 12.16 2.90
N LEU A 43 -6.77 12.28 2.00
CA LEU A 43 -6.97 12.42 0.56
C LEU A 43 -7.10 11.04 -0.11
N ARG A 44 -8.30 10.45 -0.01
CA ARG A 44 -8.57 9.11 -0.56
C ARG A 44 -8.33 9.02 -2.07
N ASN A 45 -8.70 10.06 -2.83
CA ASN A 45 -8.48 10.12 -4.28
C ASN A 45 -6.99 9.99 -4.65
N VAL A 46 -6.10 10.68 -3.93
CA VAL A 46 -4.66 10.61 -4.15
C VAL A 46 -4.12 9.22 -3.86
N LYS A 47 -4.50 8.60 -2.73
CA LYS A 47 -4.09 7.21 -2.42
C LYS A 47 -4.48 6.24 -3.53
N ILE A 48 -5.72 6.32 -4.00
CA ILE A 48 -6.22 5.47 -5.10
C ILE A 48 -5.42 5.69 -6.39
N TYR A 49 -5.09 6.94 -6.71
CA TYR A 49 -4.29 7.28 -7.87
C TYR A 49 -2.86 6.72 -7.75
N CYS A 50 -2.22 6.87 -6.60
CA CYS A 50 -0.90 6.29 -6.33
C CYS A 50 -0.90 4.76 -6.39
N GLU A 51 -1.92 4.09 -5.82
CA GLU A 51 -2.07 2.63 -5.93
C GLU A 51 -2.12 2.18 -7.39
N ARG A 52 -2.90 2.87 -8.23
CA ARG A 52 -3.01 2.55 -9.66
C ARG A 52 -1.66 2.69 -10.36
N GLN A 53 -0.91 3.75 -10.09
CA GLN A 53 0.44 3.91 -10.65
C GLN A 53 1.38 2.80 -10.18
N LEU A 54 1.39 2.49 -8.88
CA LEU A 54 2.25 1.45 -8.32
C LEU A 54 1.97 0.08 -8.95
N ILE A 55 0.69 -0.27 -9.15
CA ILE A 55 0.32 -1.51 -9.83
C ILE A 55 0.72 -1.46 -11.31
N HIS A 56 0.35 -0.40 -12.03
CA HIS A 56 0.58 -0.32 -13.46
C HIS A 56 2.07 -0.34 -13.83
N GLU A 57 2.88 0.50 -13.17
CA GLU A 57 4.29 0.67 -13.52
C GLU A 57 5.20 -0.38 -12.89
N TYR A 58 4.85 -0.93 -11.72
CA TYR A 58 5.75 -1.78 -10.93
C TYR A 58 5.20 -3.18 -10.64
N SER A 59 4.15 -3.60 -11.36
CA SER A 59 3.57 -4.95 -11.29
C SER A 59 4.58 -6.05 -11.60
N HIS A 60 5.55 -5.80 -12.47
CA HIS A 60 6.57 -6.76 -12.89
C HIS A 60 7.63 -7.02 -11.81
N LEU A 61 7.74 -6.15 -10.80
CA LEU A 61 8.71 -6.31 -9.73
C LEU A 61 8.28 -7.39 -8.74
N LYS A 62 9.25 -8.16 -8.24
CA LYS A 62 9.01 -9.19 -7.21
C LYS A 62 8.27 -8.60 -5.99
N VAL A 63 7.34 -9.40 -5.46
CA VAL A 63 6.63 -9.10 -4.22
C VAL A 63 7.60 -9.23 -3.05
N THR A 64 7.55 -8.26 -2.13
CA THR A 64 8.35 -8.32 -0.90
C THR A 64 7.45 -8.09 0.29
N SER A 65 7.82 -8.67 1.44
CA SER A 65 7.05 -8.46 2.67
C SER A 65 6.92 -6.98 3.02
N LYS A 66 7.95 -6.18 2.74
CA LYS A 66 7.93 -4.71 2.94
C LYS A 66 6.79 -4.03 2.16
N LYS A 67 6.53 -4.46 0.92
CA LYS A 67 5.45 -3.91 0.10
C LYS A 67 4.06 -4.26 0.64
N ILE A 68 3.87 -5.49 1.11
CA ILE A 68 2.60 -5.91 1.71
C ILE A 68 2.36 -5.20 3.04
N LEU A 69 3.38 -5.13 3.91
CA LEU A 69 3.31 -4.40 5.18
C LEU A 69 3.00 -2.92 4.95
N PHE A 70 3.61 -2.31 3.93
CA PHE A 70 3.30 -0.95 3.53
C PHE A 70 1.84 -0.80 3.09
N ALA A 71 1.33 -1.74 2.27
CA ALA A 71 -0.06 -1.72 1.84
C ALA A 71 -1.05 -1.85 3.00
N CYS A 72 -0.77 -2.71 3.97
CA CYS A 72 -1.56 -2.85 5.20
C CYS A 72 -1.53 -1.57 6.04
N ARG A 73 -0.35 -1.00 6.28
CA ARG A 73 -0.16 0.21 7.12
C ARG A 73 -0.92 1.42 6.59
N TYR A 74 -1.01 1.55 5.27
CA TYR A 74 -1.60 2.70 4.61
C TYR A 74 -2.94 2.37 3.94
N ASP A 75 -3.62 1.28 4.30
CA ASP A 75 -4.94 0.89 3.77
C ASP A 75 -5.02 0.96 2.22
N LEU A 76 -4.02 0.39 1.55
CA LEU A 76 -3.91 0.38 0.09
C LEU A 76 -4.54 -0.91 -0.45
N HIS A 77 -5.86 -1.00 -0.42
CA HIS A 77 -6.58 -2.27 -0.63
C HIS A 77 -6.35 -2.91 -2.00
N ARG A 78 -6.24 -2.11 -3.08
CA ARG A 78 -6.01 -2.65 -4.43
C ARG A 78 -4.59 -3.17 -4.53
N TYR A 79 -3.64 -2.41 -3.98
CA TYR A 79 -2.24 -2.78 -3.97
C TYR A 79 -1.98 -4.02 -3.11
N LEU A 80 -2.64 -4.11 -1.95
CA LEU A 80 -2.62 -5.28 -1.06
C LEU A 80 -3.17 -6.52 -1.79
N ASN A 81 -4.38 -6.43 -2.35
CA ASN A 81 -4.99 -7.57 -3.05
C ASN A 81 -4.12 -8.03 -4.24
N PHE A 82 -3.56 -7.09 -5.01
CA PHE A 82 -2.66 -7.39 -6.11
C PHE A 82 -1.43 -8.18 -5.65
N TYR A 83 -0.80 -7.81 -4.53
CA TYR A 83 0.37 -8.51 -4.05
C TYR A 83 0.08 -9.82 -3.34
N LEU A 84 -1.04 -9.94 -2.63
CA LEU A 84 -1.46 -11.23 -2.07
C LEU A 84 -1.62 -12.28 -3.18
N GLN A 85 -2.26 -11.92 -4.29
CA GLN A 85 -2.41 -12.81 -5.46
C GLN A 85 -1.09 -13.20 -6.14
N LYS A 86 0.00 -12.48 -5.88
CA LYS A 86 1.32 -12.72 -6.47
C LYS A 86 2.32 -13.39 -5.52
N LEU A 87 1.92 -13.72 -4.29
CA LEU A 87 2.77 -14.47 -3.38
C LEU A 87 3.04 -15.87 -3.93
N GLU A 88 4.31 -16.27 -3.94
CA GLU A 88 4.77 -17.56 -4.46
C GLU A 88 4.43 -18.71 -3.50
N SER A 89 4.31 -18.43 -2.19
CA SER A 89 4.04 -19.44 -1.18
C SER A 89 3.18 -18.93 -0.02
N PHE A 90 2.43 -19.84 0.60
CA PHE A 90 1.70 -19.58 1.83
C PHE A 90 2.63 -19.26 3.01
N LYS A 91 3.84 -19.85 3.03
CA LYS A 91 4.88 -19.55 4.02
C LYS A 91 5.31 -18.08 3.99
N ASP A 92 5.43 -17.49 2.79
CA ASP A 92 5.75 -16.06 2.66
C ASP A 92 4.64 -15.17 3.22
N PHE A 93 3.38 -15.59 3.05
CA PHE A 93 2.23 -14.91 3.63
C PHE A 93 2.26 -14.96 5.17
N GLN A 94 2.52 -16.12 5.76
CA GLN A 94 2.65 -16.27 7.22
C GLN A 94 3.75 -15.37 7.78
N GLU A 95 4.91 -15.29 7.12
CA GLU A 95 6.03 -14.42 7.52
C GLU A 95 5.69 -12.92 7.44
N VAL A 96 4.84 -12.53 6.47
CA VAL A 96 4.31 -11.18 6.39
C VAL A 96 3.38 -10.88 7.55
N LEU A 97 2.44 -11.79 7.85
CA LEU A 97 1.49 -11.60 8.94
C LEU A 97 2.16 -11.51 10.31
N LYS A 98 3.19 -12.31 10.57
CA LYS A 98 3.99 -12.23 11.81
C LYS A 98 4.64 -10.85 12.02
N LYS A 99 4.97 -10.16 10.93
CA LYS A 99 5.58 -8.82 10.94
C LYS A 99 4.55 -7.70 10.84
N ALA A 100 3.32 -8.03 10.47
CA ALA A 100 2.25 -7.07 10.37
C ALA A 100 1.81 -6.70 11.78
N ASP A 101 1.68 -5.40 12.01
CA ASP A 101 0.96 -4.93 13.19
C ASP A 101 -0.54 -5.11 12.91
N ILE A 102 -1.05 -6.27 13.31
CA ILE A 102 -2.44 -6.69 13.05
C ILE A 102 -3.43 -5.75 13.75
N GLN A 103 -3.04 -5.14 14.87
CA GLN A 103 -3.91 -4.28 15.67
C GLN A 103 -4.22 -2.96 14.95
N ILE A 104 -3.30 -2.45 14.14
CA ILE A 104 -3.47 -1.20 13.39
C ILE A 104 -4.02 -1.42 11.97
N MET A 105 -4.23 -2.67 11.55
CA MET A 105 -4.71 -2.99 10.22
C MET A 105 -6.21 -2.64 10.09
N SER A 106 -6.60 -1.96 9.02
CA SER A 106 -8.03 -1.75 8.76
C SER A 106 -8.78 -3.06 8.57
N THR A 107 -10.07 -3.05 8.93
CA THR A 107 -10.98 -4.19 8.72
C THR A 107 -10.98 -4.68 7.28
N GLU A 108 -10.90 -3.77 6.30
CA GLU A 108 -10.87 -4.14 4.87
C GLU A 108 -9.56 -4.81 4.47
N SER A 109 -8.40 -4.33 4.96
CA SER A 109 -7.12 -5.00 4.76
C SER A 109 -7.11 -6.38 5.42
N MET A 110 -7.67 -6.50 6.62
CA MET A 110 -7.80 -7.78 7.33
C MET A 110 -8.68 -8.78 6.58
N LYS A 111 -9.84 -8.33 6.05
CA LYS A 111 -10.70 -9.17 5.20
C LYS A 111 -9.96 -9.70 3.96
N LEU A 112 -9.13 -8.88 3.33
CA LEU A 112 -8.31 -9.32 2.19
C LEU A 112 -7.30 -10.40 2.59
N CYS A 113 -6.62 -10.23 3.74
CA CYS A 113 -5.72 -11.23 4.29
C CYS A 113 -6.45 -12.54 4.62
N ILE A 114 -7.61 -12.48 5.29
CA ILE A 114 -8.43 -13.66 5.63
C ILE A 114 -8.90 -14.36 4.35
N LYS A 115 -9.37 -13.62 3.35
CA LYS A 115 -9.77 -14.18 2.06
C LYS A 115 -8.62 -14.94 1.40
N TYR A 116 -7.42 -14.37 1.44
CA TYR A 116 -6.23 -15.05 0.92
C TYR A 116 -5.89 -16.30 1.73
N PHE A 117 -5.93 -16.22 3.07
CA PHE A 117 -5.70 -17.35 3.97
C PHE A 117 -6.63 -18.52 3.68
N VAL A 118 -7.95 -18.30 3.73
CA VAL A 118 -8.96 -19.35 3.50
C VAL A 118 -8.85 -19.96 2.10
N GLY A 119 -8.46 -19.17 1.09
CA GLY A 119 -8.25 -19.66 -0.27
C GLY A 119 -6.99 -20.51 -0.47
N ASN A 120 -5.99 -20.38 0.41
CA ASN A 120 -4.66 -20.99 0.24
C ASN A 120 -4.19 -21.83 1.44
N GLU A 121 -5.03 -22.04 2.46
CA GLU A 121 -4.71 -22.91 3.61
C GLU A 121 -4.60 -24.39 3.22
N LYS A 122 -5.23 -24.81 2.11
CA LYS A 122 -5.21 -26.20 1.62
C LYS A 122 -3.89 -26.66 0.96
N TRP A 123 -2.84 -25.85 1.04
CA TRP A 123 -1.52 -26.14 0.43
C TRP A 123 -0.50 -26.74 1.42
N GLU A 124 -0.95 -27.12 2.62
CA GLU A 124 -0.21 -27.94 3.60
C GLU A 124 -0.85 -29.34 3.68
#